data_AF-A0A9N9AFT2-F1
#
_entry.id   AF-A0A9N9AFT2-F1
#
_cell.length_a   1.000
_cell.length_b   1.000
_cell.length_c   1.000
_cell.angle_alpha   90.00
_cell.angle_beta   90.00
_cell.angle_gamma   90.00
#
_symmetry.space_group_name_H-M   'P 1'
#
loop_
_entity.id
_entity.type
_entity.pdbx_description
1 polymer ?
#
loop_
_entity_poly.entity_id
_entity_poly.type
_entity_poly.pdbx_seq_one_letter_code
_entity_poly.pdbx_strand_id
1 'polypeptide(L)'
;MTRKNRTPKEFLLTILNQHLKFLKRTKEKIPNKYHKDIETQEERTKNYYARVTKKEFVDYDTLRNEFEKEKRLNGVIRGKDKEIEMLRSDNNEKDKEIEMLRSDNNEKDILRSDNNEKDNQIEELETKMKYLHFDNFNLAKQSDSSISQLFWKFSRQQQPNQDHECPLQGSYLNHSVRELSVVSHLVFYLKKEVESTENEYLRVPENEKQKWLKKRTTIVREYYNNILKIKHPTIEDQYLLPQQQTSLQHQLTRQPSFVILDDFNFE
;
A
#
# COMPACT_ATOMS: atom_id res chain seq x y z
N MET A 1 49.72 -66.09 28.30
CA MET A 1 50.24 -66.41 26.96
C MET A 1 51.14 -65.28 26.49
N THR A 2 52.37 -65.64 26.12
CA THR A 2 53.56 -64.79 26.00
C THR A 2 53.52 -63.85 24.79
N ARG A 3 53.90 -62.58 25.01
CA ARG A 3 54.14 -61.56 23.99
C ARG A 3 55.31 -62.02 23.10
N LYS A 4 55.02 -62.68 21.98
CA LYS A 4 56.00 -62.85 20.89
C LYS A 4 56.26 -61.47 20.28
N ASN A 5 57.53 -61.15 20.05
CA ASN A 5 58.01 -59.93 19.37
C ASN A 5 57.34 -59.81 17.99
N ARG A 6 56.17 -59.17 17.91
CA ARG A 6 55.56 -58.81 16.63
C ARG A 6 56.38 -57.69 16.03
N THR A 7 56.70 -57.82 14.75
CA THR A 7 57.30 -56.70 14.02
C THR A 7 56.34 -55.49 14.07
N PRO A 8 56.83 -54.25 14.06
CA PRO A 8 55.97 -53.06 14.04
C PRO A 8 54.89 -53.12 12.95
N LYS A 9 55.22 -53.73 11.80
CA LYS A 9 54.29 -54.01 10.71
C LYS A 9 53.16 -54.96 11.13
N GLU A 10 53.47 -56.09 11.75
CA GLU A 10 52.45 -57.05 12.23
C GLU A 10 51.57 -56.45 13.33
N PHE A 11 52.13 -55.59 14.19
CA PHE A 11 51.37 -54.87 15.19
C PHE A 11 50.36 -53.90 14.56
N LEU A 12 50.79 -53.08 13.60
CA LEU A 12 49.91 -52.16 12.86
C LEU A 12 48.81 -52.90 12.09
N LEU A 13 49.14 -54.00 11.40
CA LEU A 13 48.15 -54.83 10.71
C LEU A 13 47.12 -55.43 11.67
N THR A 14 47.54 -55.78 12.89
CA THR A 14 46.61 -56.26 13.93
C THR A 14 45.63 -55.17 14.33
N ILE A 15 46.11 -53.93 14.57
CA ILE A 15 45.26 -52.80 14.95
C ILE A 15 44.26 -52.49 13.84
N LEU A 16 44.71 -52.37 12.60
CA LEU A 16 43.85 -52.08 11.45
C LEU A 16 42.76 -53.16 11.26
N ASN A 17 43.12 -54.44 11.42
CA ASN A 17 42.14 -55.53 11.36
C ASN A 17 41.10 -55.48 12.50
N GLN A 18 41.51 -55.10 13.70
CA GLN A 18 40.57 -54.91 14.81
C GLN A 18 39.66 -53.71 14.57
N HIS A 19 40.19 -52.62 14.01
CA HIS A 19 39.42 -51.44 13.64
C HIS A 19 38.35 -51.75 12.59
N LEU A 20 38.69 -52.51 11.54
CA LEU A 20 37.70 -52.97 10.55
C LEU A 20 36.59 -53.84 11.17
N LYS A 21 36.95 -54.75 12.09
CA LYS A 21 35.95 -55.56 12.83
C LYS A 21 35.05 -54.69 13.69
N PHE A 22 35.60 -53.65 14.32
CA PHE A 22 34.84 -52.69 15.10
C PHE A 22 33.86 -51.93 14.21
N LEU A 23 34.30 -51.36 13.09
CA LEU A 23 33.44 -50.60 12.17
C LEU A 23 32.25 -51.43 11.65
N LYS A 24 32.48 -52.69 11.27
CA LYS A 24 31.39 -53.60 10.85
C LYS A 24 30.34 -53.81 11.94
N ARG A 25 30.78 -54.11 13.16
CA ARG A 25 29.87 -54.29 14.32
C ARG A 25 29.13 -53.00 14.67
N THR A 26 29.78 -51.86 14.49
CA THR A 26 29.19 -50.55 14.74
C THR A 26 28.13 -50.22 13.68
N LYS A 27 28.37 -50.56 12.41
CA LYS A 27 27.40 -50.40 11.31
C LYS A 27 26.10 -51.17 11.58
N GLU A 28 26.19 -52.39 12.10
CA GLU A 28 25.04 -53.24 12.44
C GLU A 28 24.18 -52.66 13.59
N LYS A 29 24.76 -51.81 14.45
CA LYS A 29 24.11 -51.30 15.66
C LYS A 29 23.58 -49.87 15.54
N ILE A 30 24.04 -49.11 14.55
CA ILE A 30 23.75 -47.69 14.39
C ILE A 30 22.70 -47.47 13.27
N PRO A 31 21.80 -46.47 13.41
CA PRO A 31 20.84 -46.12 12.36
C PRO A 31 21.48 -45.86 10.99
N ASN A 32 20.76 -46.22 9.92
CA ASN A 32 21.22 -46.15 8.53
C ASN A 32 21.76 -44.78 8.10
N LYS A 33 21.32 -43.69 8.73
CA LYS A 33 21.79 -42.31 8.43
C LYS A 33 23.32 -42.17 8.52
N TYR A 34 23.98 -42.94 9.40
CA TYR A 34 25.42 -42.86 9.62
C TYR A 34 26.23 -43.93 8.86
N HIS A 35 25.57 -44.79 8.08
CA HIS A 35 26.26 -45.88 7.38
C HIS A 35 27.27 -45.37 6.36
N LYS A 36 26.98 -44.25 5.70
CA LYS A 36 27.88 -43.62 4.72
C LYS A 36 29.20 -43.16 5.35
N ASP A 37 29.14 -42.64 6.58
CA ASP A 37 30.33 -42.20 7.32
C ASP A 37 31.17 -43.41 7.74
N ILE A 38 30.51 -44.48 8.18
CA ILE A 38 31.18 -45.74 8.55
C ILE A 38 31.83 -46.38 7.31
N GLU A 39 31.15 -46.42 6.17
CA GLU A 39 31.70 -46.92 4.90
C GLU A 39 32.94 -46.13 4.45
N THR A 40 32.88 -44.80 4.54
CA THR A 40 34.01 -43.93 4.24
C THR A 40 35.20 -44.25 5.14
N GLN A 41 34.97 -44.52 6.43
CA GLN A 41 36.02 -44.85 7.38
C GLN A 41 36.55 -46.29 7.21
N GLU A 42 35.71 -47.24 6.79
CA GLU A 42 36.14 -48.57 6.38
C GLU A 42 37.08 -48.50 5.17
N GLU A 43 36.73 -47.69 4.17
CA GLU A 43 37.52 -47.53 2.95
C GLU A 43 38.88 -46.88 3.24
N ARG A 44 38.93 -45.86 4.09
CA ARG A 44 40.18 -45.29 4.60
C ARG A 44 41.03 -46.34 5.31
N THR A 45 40.42 -47.13 6.18
CA THR A 45 41.14 -48.18 6.94
C THR A 45 41.70 -49.27 6.01
N LYS A 46 40.95 -49.66 4.96
CA LYS A 46 41.42 -50.58 3.91
C LYS A 46 42.58 -49.99 3.11
N ASN A 47 42.55 -48.70 2.81
CA ASN A 47 43.63 -48.01 2.12
C ASN A 47 44.92 -48.01 2.97
N TYR A 48 44.83 -47.69 4.27
CA TYR A 48 45.96 -47.82 5.19
C TYR A 48 46.48 -49.25 5.29
N TYR A 49 45.59 -50.24 5.34
CA TYR A 49 45.98 -51.65 5.32
C TYR A 49 46.78 -52.00 4.07
N ALA A 50 46.31 -51.59 2.89
CA ALA A 50 47.02 -51.81 1.63
C ALA A 50 48.42 -51.17 1.63
N ARG A 51 48.55 -49.93 2.11
CA ARG A 51 49.84 -49.21 2.22
C ARG A 51 50.85 -49.93 3.11
N VAL A 52 50.43 -50.32 4.32
CA VAL A 52 51.28 -51.07 5.26
C VAL A 52 51.71 -52.43 4.66
N THR A 53 50.82 -53.07 3.90
CA THR A 53 51.09 -54.39 3.29
C THR A 53 52.11 -54.29 2.15
N LYS A 54 52.00 -53.27 1.28
CA LYS A 54 52.77 -53.08 0.03
C LYS A 54 54.26 -52.75 0.17
N LYS A 55 54.85 -52.74 1.38
CA LYS A 55 56.27 -52.34 1.62
C LYS A 55 56.60 -50.90 1.20
N GLU A 56 55.61 -50.09 0.84
CA GLU A 56 55.70 -48.63 0.90
C GLU A 56 55.66 -48.23 2.38
N PHE A 57 56.76 -48.47 3.09
CA PHE A 57 56.94 -47.87 4.40
C PHE A 57 57.21 -46.39 4.14
N VAL A 58 56.12 -45.64 3.96
CA VAL A 58 56.14 -44.18 3.93
C VAL A 58 56.74 -43.77 5.27
N ASP A 59 57.89 -43.11 5.21
CA ASP A 59 58.60 -42.62 6.38
C ASP A 59 57.64 -41.81 7.28
N TYR A 60 57.82 -41.92 8.59
CA TYR A 60 56.95 -41.29 9.59
C TYR A 60 56.82 -39.78 9.34
N ASP A 61 57.91 -39.14 8.91
CA ASP A 61 57.94 -37.72 8.58
C ASP A 61 57.05 -37.38 7.38
N THR A 62 56.97 -38.27 6.38
CA THR A 62 56.07 -38.08 5.23
C THR A 62 54.60 -38.20 5.66
N LEU A 63 54.24 -39.18 6.49
CA LEU A 63 52.88 -39.33 7.03
C LEU A 63 52.48 -38.14 7.92
N ARG A 64 53.40 -37.65 8.75
CA ARG A 64 53.18 -36.48 9.61
C ARG A 64 52.94 -35.23 8.78
N ASN A 65 53.70 -35.03 7.72
CA ASN A 65 53.54 -33.89 6.81
C ASN A 65 52.20 -33.94 6.05
N GLU A 66 51.79 -35.12 5.59
CA GLU A 66 50.46 -35.31 4.98
C GLU A 66 49.33 -34.95 5.95
N PHE A 67 49.42 -35.42 7.20
CA PHE A 67 48.42 -35.14 8.23
C PHE A 67 48.33 -33.65 8.58
N GLU A 68 49.46 -32.96 8.74
CA GLU A 68 49.48 -31.51 8.98
C GLU A 68 48.92 -30.72 7.78
N LYS A 69 49.18 -31.16 6.55
CA LYS A 69 48.59 -30.57 5.34
C LYS A 69 47.07 -30.76 5.31
N GLU A 70 46.58 -31.95 5.65
CA GLU A 70 45.15 -32.24 5.74
C GLU A 70 44.47 -31.39 6.82
N LYS A 71 45.11 -31.22 7.98
CA LYS A 71 44.63 -30.35 9.05
C LYS A 71 44.50 -28.89 8.61
N ARG A 72 45.47 -28.37 7.85
CA ARG A 72 45.41 -27.01 7.27
C ARG A 72 44.27 -26.89 6.27
N LEU A 73 44.12 -27.87 5.36
CA LEU A 73 43.03 -27.90 4.39
C LEU A 73 41.66 -27.91 5.05
N ASN A 74 41.47 -28.72 6.10
CA ASN A 74 40.22 -28.73 6.88
C ASN A 74 39.93 -27.39 7.55
N GLY A 75 40.97 -26.66 7.98
CA GLY A 75 40.83 -25.29 8.48
C GLY A 75 40.29 -24.33 7.42
N VAL A 76 40.82 -24.41 6.20
CA VAL A 76 40.36 -23.60 5.06
C VAL A 76 38.94 -23.95 4.65
N ILE A 77 38.61 -25.25 4.57
CA ILE A 77 37.26 -25.75 4.24
C ILE A 77 36.25 -25.20 5.25
N ARG A 78 36.54 -25.32 6.55
CA ARG A 78 35.67 -24.77 7.61
C ARG A 78 35.49 -23.26 7.50
N GLY A 79 36.53 -22.54 7.07
CA GLY A 79 36.44 -21.10 6.79
C GLY A 79 35.49 -20.81 5.63
N LYS A 80 35.61 -21.57 4.54
CA LYS A 80 34.74 -21.44 3.36
C LYS A 80 33.30 -21.87 3.63
N ASP A 81 33.06 -22.88 4.47
CA ASP A 81 31.71 -23.27 4.88
C ASP A 81 30.98 -22.15 5.61
N LYS A 82 31.68 -21.44 6.52
CA LYS A 82 31.12 -20.26 7.19
C LYS A 82 30.81 -19.11 6.23
N GLU A 83 31.70 -18.88 5.27
CA GLU A 83 31.50 -17.85 4.24
C GLU A 83 30.28 -18.17 3.37
N ILE A 84 30.10 -19.44 2.98
CA ILE A 84 28.92 -19.90 2.24
C ILE A 84 27.65 -19.72 3.07
N GLU A 85 27.70 -20.04 4.37
CA GLU A 85 26.55 -19.88 5.26
C GLU A 85 26.12 -18.42 5.39
N MET A 86 27.08 -17.49 5.56
CA MET A 86 26.79 -16.06 5.58
C MET A 86 26.20 -15.59 4.24
N LEU A 87 26.81 -15.95 3.11
CA LEU A 87 26.31 -15.57 1.78
C LEU A 87 24.90 -16.11 1.50
N ARG A 88 24.56 -17.30 2.00
CA ARG A 88 23.20 -17.85 1.90
C ARG A 88 22.20 -17.05 2.72
N SER A 89 22.60 -16.60 3.91
CA SER A 89 21.77 -15.74 4.75
C SER A 89 21.50 -14.40 4.06
N ASP A 90 22.55 -13.75 3.55
CA ASP A 90 22.44 -12.47 2.84
C ASP A 90 21.56 -12.59 1.58
N ASN A 91 21.70 -13.68 0.82
CA ASN A 91 20.84 -13.92 -0.34
C ASN A 91 19.38 -14.10 0.06
N ASN A 92 19.09 -14.86 1.12
CA ASN A 92 17.72 -15.04 1.61
C ASN A 92 17.10 -13.71 2.06
N GLU A 93 17.88 -12.80 2.64
CA GLU A 93 17.39 -11.47 3.01
C GLU A 93 17.06 -10.62 1.78
N LYS A 94 17.94 -10.62 0.77
CA LYS A 94 17.69 -9.94 -0.50
C LYS A 94 16.50 -10.51 -1.26
N ASP A 95 16.29 -11.83 -1.22
CA ASP A 95 15.12 -12.45 -1.86
C ASP A 95 13.82 -11.97 -1.22
N LYS A 96 13.78 -11.80 0.12
CA LYS A 96 12.62 -11.19 0.81
C LYS A 96 12.40 -9.74 0.41
N GLU A 97 13.47 -8.95 0.28
CA GLU A 97 13.39 -7.57 -0.19
C GLU A 97 12.81 -7.49 -1.62
N ILE A 98 13.26 -8.36 -2.51
CA ILE A 98 12.74 -8.47 -3.88
C ILE A 98 11.25 -8.83 -3.87
N GLU A 99 10.83 -9.74 -2.99
CA GLU A 99 9.43 -10.15 -2.89
C GLU A 99 8.53 -8.99 -2.41
N MET A 100 8.95 -8.21 -1.41
CA MET A 100 8.24 -7.00 -0.98
C MET A 100 8.12 -5.98 -2.12
N LEU A 101 9.22 -5.68 -2.82
CA LEU A 101 9.22 -4.73 -3.94
C LEU A 101 8.30 -5.19 -5.10
N ARG A 102 8.19 -6.51 -5.33
CA ARG A 102 7.25 -7.05 -6.33
C ARG A 102 5.80 -6.84 -5.91
N SER A 103 5.49 -7.03 -4.63
CA SER A 103 4.16 -6.75 -4.09
C SER A 103 3.78 -5.28 -4.25
N ASP A 104 4.68 -4.37 -3.88
CA ASP A 104 4.47 -2.92 -4.02
C ASP A 104 4.27 -2.49 -5.48
N ASN A 105 5.01 -3.10 -6.41
CA ASN A 105 4.84 -2.81 -7.84
C ASN A 105 3.51 -3.33 -8.39
N ASN A 106 3.06 -4.51 -7.95
CA ASN A 106 1.73 -5.01 -8.31
C ASN A 106 0.62 -4.07 -7.82
N GLU A 107 0.73 -3.55 -6.59
CA GLU A 107 -0.23 -2.57 -6.07
C GLU A 107 -0.24 -1.28 -6.91
N LYS A 108 0.93 -0.79 -7.31
CA LYS A 108 1.04 0.37 -8.21
C LYS A 108 0.39 0.12 -9.57
N ASP A 109 0.53 -1.08 -10.13
CA ASP A 109 -0.09 -1.42 -11.42
C ASP A 109 -1.62 -1.47 -11.32
N ILE A 110 -2.16 -1.99 -10.20
CA ILE A 110 -3.60 -1.95 -9.92
C ILE A 110 -4.08 -0.50 -9.83
N LEU A 111 -3.41 0.34 -9.03
CA LEU A 111 -3.75 1.76 -8.90
C LEU A 111 -3.67 2.51 -10.24
N ARG A 112 -2.72 2.15 -11.10
CA ARG A 112 -2.58 2.74 -12.44
C ARG A 112 -3.74 2.33 -13.35
N SER A 113 -4.20 1.09 -13.28
CA SER A 113 -5.40 0.63 -13.99
C SER A 113 -6.65 1.38 -13.53
N ASP A 114 -6.85 1.50 -12.22
CA ASP A 114 -7.98 2.22 -11.62
C ASP A 114 -8.00 3.70 -12.03
N ASN A 115 -6.83 4.35 -12.09
CA ASN A 115 -6.71 5.73 -12.54
C ASN A 115 -7.05 5.88 -14.02
N ASN A 116 -6.58 4.98 -14.88
CA ASN A 116 -6.95 5.01 -16.30
C ASN A 116 -8.47 4.85 -16.50
N GLU A 117 -9.12 4.00 -15.70
CA GLU A 117 -10.57 3.84 -15.76
C GLU A 117 -11.31 5.12 -15.32
N LYS A 118 -10.83 5.76 -14.25
CA LYS A 118 -11.37 7.07 -13.81
C LYS A 118 -11.15 8.16 -14.84
N ASP A 119 -9.99 8.20 -15.50
CA ASP A 119 -9.70 9.18 -16.55
C ASP A 119 -10.67 9.02 -17.74
N ASN A 120 -10.96 7.78 -18.14
CA ASN A 120 -11.97 7.50 -19.17
C ASN A 120 -13.37 7.97 -18.74
N GLN A 121 -13.75 7.76 -17.48
CA GLN A 121 -15.03 8.22 -16.95
C GLN A 121 -15.11 9.76 -16.93
N ILE A 122 -14.01 10.44 -16.59
CA ILE A 122 -13.92 11.91 -16.63
C ILE A 122 -14.13 12.40 -18.06
N GLU A 123 -13.45 11.80 -19.04
CA GLU A 123 -13.59 12.18 -20.46
C GLU A 123 -15.04 12.01 -20.97
N GLU A 124 -15.71 10.92 -20.57
CA GLU A 124 -17.12 10.70 -20.91
C GLU A 124 -18.03 11.76 -20.28
N LEU A 125 -17.81 12.10 -19.01
CA LEU A 125 -18.57 13.13 -18.30
C LEU A 125 -18.34 14.52 -18.88
N GLU A 126 -17.11 14.87 -19.24
CA GLU A 126 -16.80 16.13 -19.92
C GLU A 126 -17.53 16.24 -21.26
N THR A 127 -17.58 15.15 -22.01
CA THR A 127 -18.30 15.08 -23.28
C THR A 127 -19.80 15.29 -23.07
N LYS A 128 -20.40 14.61 -22.07
CA LYS A 128 -21.81 14.81 -21.69
C LYS A 128 -22.09 16.25 -21.25
N MET A 129 -21.20 16.86 -20.46
CA MET A 129 -21.34 18.25 -20.03
C MET A 129 -21.31 19.23 -21.20
N LYS A 130 -20.46 19.01 -22.20
CA LYS A 130 -20.44 19.84 -23.43
C LYS A 130 -21.77 19.78 -24.18
N TYR A 131 -22.35 18.60 -24.33
CA TYR A 131 -23.68 18.45 -24.97
C TYR A 131 -24.78 19.15 -24.17
N LEU A 132 -24.86 18.93 -22.86
CA LEU A 132 -25.85 19.58 -22.00
C LEU A 132 -25.71 21.11 -22.02
N HIS A 133 -24.47 21.63 -22.04
CA HIS A 133 -24.24 23.06 -22.16
C HIS A 133 -24.77 23.60 -23.50
N PHE A 134 -24.53 22.88 -24.60
CA PHE A 134 -25.04 23.26 -25.91
C PHE A 134 -26.58 23.28 -25.95
N ASP A 135 -27.23 22.25 -25.40
CA ASP A 135 -28.68 22.15 -25.33
C ASP A 135 -29.29 23.27 -24.48
N ASN A 136 -28.74 23.52 -23.29
CA ASN A 136 -29.18 24.61 -22.43
C ASN A 136 -29.01 25.98 -23.09
N PHE A 137 -27.94 26.19 -23.84
CA PHE A 137 -27.72 27.42 -24.59
C PHE A 137 -28.77 27.62 -25.70
N ASN A 138 -29.13 26.55 -26.41
CA ASN A 138 -30.17 26.60 -27.44
C ASN A 138 -31.56 26.84 -26.83
N LEU A 139 -31.88 26.19 -25.72
CA LEU A 139 -33.13 26.40 -24.98
C LEU A 139 -33.23 27.84 -24.46
N ALA A 140 -32.15 28.39 -23.92
CA ALA A 140 -32.09 29.78 -23.47
C ALA A 140 -32.40 30.74 -24.64
N LYS A 141 -31.76 30.57 -25.80
CA LYS A 141 -32.06 31.36 -27.01
C LYS A 141 -33.52 31.27 -27.46
N GLN A 142 -34.10 30.08 -27.43
CA GLN A 142 -35.51 29.89 -27.78
C GLN A 142 -36.44 30.59 -26.78
N SER A 143 -36.11 30.52 -25.48
CA SER A 143 -36.86 31.19 -24.44
C SER A 143 -36.79 32.72 -24.59
N ASP A 144 -35.60 33.29 -24.86
CA ASP A 144 -35.40 34.72 -25.08
C ASP A 144 -36.16 35.21 -26.32
N SER A 145 -36.15 34.42 -27.40
CA SER A 145 -36.95 34.69 -28.60
C SER A 145 -38.45 34.69 -28.28
N SER A 146 -38.93 33.71 -27.53
CA SER A 146 -40.34 33.59 -27.13
C SER A 146 -40.77 34.73 -26.21
N ILE A 147 -39.94 35.08 -25.22
CA ILE A 147 -40.16 36.22 -24.32
C ILE A 147 -40.20 37.52 -25.12
N SER A 148 -39.27 37.72 -26.06
CA SER A 148 -39.26 38.90 -26.93
C SER A 148 -40.53 39.00 -27.78
N GLN A 149 -41.03 37.88 -28.31
CA GLN A 149 -42.29 37.85 -29.06
C GLN A 149 -43.50 38.19 -28.17
N LEU A 150 -43.55 37.66 -26.94
CA LEU A 150 -44.61 37.98 -25.99
C LEU A 150 -44.56 39.46 -25.58
N PHE A 151 -43.37 40.00 -25.31
CA PHE A 151 -43.17 41.41 -24.99
C PHE A 151 -43.65 42.32 -26.14
N TRP A 152 -43.31 41.97 -27.39
CA TRP A 152 -43.80 42.68 -28.57
C TRP A 152 -45.33 42.64 -28.70
N LYS A 153 -45.97 41.48 -28.47
CA LYS A 153 -47.44 41.35 -28.49
C LYS A 153 -48.11 42.14 -27.37
N PHE A 154 -47.55 42.10 -26.17
CA PHE A 154 -48.03 42.86 -25.01
C PHE A 154 -47.93 44.37 -25.24
N SER A 155 -46.83 44.82 -25.83
CA SER A 155 -46.61 46.24 -26.17
C SER A 155 -47.61 46.75 -27.22
N ARG A 156 -48.04 45.89 -28.16
CA ARG A 156 -49.13 46.24 -29.11
C ARG A 156 -50.52 46.25 -28.46
N GLN A 157 -50.76 45.38 -27.48
CA GLN A 157 -52.04 45.37 -26.74
C GLN A 157 -52.14 46.52 -25.74
N GLN A 158 -51.01 47.06 -25.26
CA GLN A 158 -50.93 48.25 -24.40
C GLN A 158 -50.83 49.58 -25.16
N GLN A 159 -51.29 49.65 -26.42
CA GLN A 159 -51.68 50.95 -26.99
C GLN A 159 -53.20 51.16 -26.84
N PRO A 160 -53.69 51.62 -25.68
CA PRO A 160 -54.91 52.41 -25.63
C PRO A 160 -54.57 53.90 -25.88
N ASN A 161 -55.54 54.59 -26.48
CA ASN A 161 -55.61 56.04 -26.62
C ASN A 161 -55.02 56.75 -25.38
N GLN A 162 -54.17 57.73 -25.64
CA GLN A 162 -53.77 58.73 -24.66
C GLN A 162 -55.04 59.33 -24.08
N ASP A 163 -55.29 59.07 -22.80
CA ASP A 163 -55.84 60.00 -21.82
C ASP A 163 -56.08 59.24 -20.52
N HIS A 164 -55.17 59.47 -19.55
CA HIS A 164 -55.42 59.63 -18.11
C HIS A 164 -54.19 59.24 -17.30
N GLU A 165 -53.63 60.28 -16.69
CA GLU A 165 -52.62 60.22 -15.63
C GLU A 165 -53.09 59.36 -14.45
N CYS A 166 -52.19 58.56 -13.89
CA CYS A 166 -52.36 58.00 -12.56
C CYS A 166 -51.02 58.09 -11.79
N PRO A 167 -50.96 58.83 -10.67
CA PRO A 167 -49.73 59.06 -9.94
C PRO A 167 -49.51 57.93 -8.92
N LEU A 168 -48.86 56.86 -9.33
CA LEU A 168 -48.34 55.81 -8.43
C LEU A 168 -46.89 55.48 -8.77
N GLN A 169 -46.09 56.51 -8.99
CA GLN A 169 -44.66 56.37 -9.28
C GLN A 169 -43.87 56.83 -8.05
N GLY A 170 -43.69 55.93 -7.09
CA GLY A 170 -42.91 56.23 -5.88
C GLY A 170 -42.74 55.12 -4.84
N SER A 171 -43.51 54.03 -4.91
CA SER A 171 -43.51 52.99 -3.87
C SER A 171 -43.18 51.57 -4.35
N TYR A 172 -43.02 51.34 -5.66
CA TYR A 172 -42.78 50.01 -6.25
C TYR A 172 -41.32 49.65 -6.55
N LEU A 173 -40.34 50.39 -6.00
CA LEU A 173 -38.92 50.02 -6.12
C LEU A 173 -38.32 49.40 -4.85
N ASN A 174 -39.13 48.98 -3.86
CA ASN A 174 -38.64 48.95 -2.46
C ASN A 174 -38.58 47.60 -1.72
N HIS A 175 -38.68 46.45 -2.38
CA HIS A 175 -38.43 45.15 -1.70
C HIS A 175 -37.46 44.24 -2.47
N SER A 176 -37.75 43.92 -3.74
CA SER A 176 -36.94 43.00 -4.53
C SER A 176 -35.51 43.47 -4.77
N VAL A 177 -35.28 44.79 -4.89
CA VAL A 177 -33.93 45.37 -5.05
C VAL A 177 -33.11 45.34 -3.76
N ARG A 178 -33.77 45.44 -2.58
CA ARG A 178 -33.09 45.32 -1.27
C ARG A 178 -32.72 43.88 -0.95
N GLU A 179 -33.60 42.92 -1.26
CA GLU A 179 -33.35 41.49 -1.08
C GLU A 179 -32.19 41.00 -1.97
N LEU A 180 -32.12 41.46 -3.22
CA LEU A 180 -30.98 41.19 -4.11
C LEU A 180 -29.66 41.74 -3.53
N SER A 181 -29.66 42.94 -2.94
CA SER A 181 -28.45 43.54 -2.35
C SER A 181 -27.92 42.77 -1.14
N VAL A 182 -28.80 42.29 -0.26
CA VAL A 182 -28.42 41.51 0.93
C VAL A 182 -27.96 40.10 0.55
N VAL A 183 -28.66 39.43 -0.38
CA VAL A 183 -28.25 38.12 -0.89
C VAL A 183 -26.92 38.21 -1.63
N SER A 184 -26.71 39.24 -2.44
CA SER A 184 -25.42 39.48 -3.10
C SER A 184 -24.29 39.73 -2.11
N HIS A 185 -24.53 40.47 -1.01
CA HIS A 185 -23.55 40.64 0.06
C HIS A 185 -23.21 39.32 0.75
N LEU A 186 -24.21 38.50 1.08
CA LEU A 186 -23.99 37.20 1.72
C LEU A 186 -23.21 36.24 0.81
N VAL A 187 -23.52 36.21 -0.49
CA VAL A 187 -22.78 35.41 -1.48
C VAL A 187 -21.34 35.92 -1.65
N PHE A 188 -21.13 37.25 -1.62
CA PHE A 188 -19.80 37.84 -1.68
C PHE A 188 -18.92 37.45 -0.47
N TYR A 189 -19.46 37.52 0.76
CA TYR A 189 -18.73 37.12 1.96
C TYR A 189 -18.45 35.61 1.99
N LEU A 190 -19.40 34.79 1.56
CA LEU A 190 -19.19 33.34 1.39
C LEU A 190 -18.05 33.05 0.42
N LYS A 191 -18.04 33.70 -0.74
CA LYS A 191 -16.98 33.51 -1.74
C LYS A 191 -15.61 33.90 -1.19
N LYS A 192 -15.54 35.04 -0.50
CA LYS A 192 -14.32 35.51 0.15
C LYS A 192 -13.85 34.60 1.29
N GLU A 193 -14.77 34.04 2.08
CA GLU A 193 -14.45 33.05 3.10
C GLU A 193 -13.92 31.75 2.49
N VAL A 194 -14.53 31.24 1.41
CA VAL A 194 -14.08 30.03 0.70
C VAL A 194 -12.66 30.19 0.14
N GLU A 195 -12.37 31.35 -0.47
CA GLU A 195 -11.03 31.70 -0.97
C GLU A 195 -9.99 31.84 0.17
N SER A 196 -10.41 32.31 1.36
CA SER A 196 -9.53 32.39 2.55
C SER A 196 -9.28 31.02 3.19
N THR A 197 -10.27 30.12 3.16
CA THR A 197 -10.22 28.83 3.86
C THR A 197 -9.16 27.87 3.31
N GLU A 198 -8.84 27.91 2.02
CA GLU A 198 -7.83 27.02 1.44
C GLU A 198 -6.43 27.32 2.01
N ASN A 199 -6.09 28.61 2.11
CA ASN A 199 -4.82 29.07 2.68
C ASN A 199 -4.74 28.86 4.20
N GLU A 200 -5.87 28.95 4.91
CA GLU A 200 -5.94 28.67 6.34
C GLU A 200 -5.82 27.17 6.62
N TYR A 201 -6.47 26.30 5.84
CA TYR A 201 -6.44 24.86 6.03
C TYR A 201 -5.02 24.27 5.95
N LEU A 202 -4.21 24.78 5.01
CA LEU A 202 -2.80 24.38 4.84
C LEU A 202 -1.92 24.77 6.03
N ARG A 203 -2.34 25.77 6.85
CA ARG A 203 -1.60 26.25 8.02
C ARG A 203 -2.06 25.61 9.33
N VAL A 204 -3.13 24.82 9.32
CA VAL A 204 -3.66 24.13 10.50
C VAL A 204 -2.84 22.87 10.78
N PRO A 205 -2.37 22.65 12.02
CA PRO A 205 -1.71 21.41 12.42
C PRO A 205 -2.57 20.17 12.14
N GLU A 206 -1.97 19.08 11.67
CA GLU A 206 -2.67 17.87 11.19
C GLU A 206 -3.68 17.30 12.20
N ASN A 207 -3.33 17.35 13.49
CA ASN A 207 -4.16 16.89 14.60
C ASN A 207 -5.42 17.76 14.86
N GLU A 208 -5.47 18.98 14.33
CA GLU A 208 -6.60 19.91 14.51
C GLU A 208 -7.45 20.10 13.24
N LYS A 209 -7.00 19.57 12.09
CA LYS A 209 -7.68 19.73 10.80
C LYS A 209 -9.13 19.24 10.80
N GLN A 210 -9.42 18.11 11.45
CA GLN A 210 -10.80 17.61 11.55
C GLN A 210 -11.71 18.54 12.36
N LYS A 211 -11.21 19.09 13.47
CA LYS A 211 -11.96 20.03 14.31
C LYS A 211 -12.19 21.35 13.58
N TRP A 212 -11.18 21.80 12.83
CA TRP A 212 -11.27 23.00 12.00
C TRP A 212 -12.27 22.82 10.86
N LEU A 213 -12.22 21.71 10.13
CA LEU A 213 -13.17 21.37 9.06
C LEU A 213 -14.60 21.36 9.60
N LYS A 214 -14.85 20.69 10.72
CA LYS A 214 -16.18 20.65 11.35
C LYS A 214 -16.70 22.06 11.68
N LYS A 215 -15.86 22.94 12.21
CA LYS A 215 -16.22 24.33 12.53
C LYS A 215 -16.56 25.12 11.26
N ARG A 216 -15.76 24.99 10.20
CA ARG A 216 -15.97 25.71 8.94
C ARG A 216 -17.18 25.22 8.17
N THR A 217 -17.44 23.90 8.14
CA THR A 217 -18.66 23.34 7.53
C THR A 217 -19.93 23.84 8.22
N THR A 218 -19.91 24.05 9.54
CA THR A 218 -21.04 24.64 10.27
C THR A 218 -21.34 26.08 9.80
N ILE A 219 -20.31 26.92 9.68
CA ILE A 219 -20.46 28.31 9.24
C ILE A 219 -21.07 28.39 7.83
N VAL A 220 -20.54 27.62 6.88
CA VAL A 220 -21.06 27.59 5.50
C VAL A 220 -22.52 27.13 5.47
N ARG A 221 -22.87 26.15 6.31
CA ARG A 221 -24.26 25.66 6.44
C ARG A 221 -25.20 26.74 6.98
N GLU A 222 -24.78 27.50 7.99
CA GLU A 222 -25.57 28.60 8.53
C GLU A 222 -25.83 29.68 7.48
N TYR A 223 -24.80 30.07 6.72
CA TYR A 223 -24.95 31.03 5.62
C TYR A 223 -25.91 30.53 4.54
N TYR A 224 -25.80 29.25 4.13
CA TYR A 224 -26.69 28.66 3.15
C TYR A 224 -28.15 28.65 3.64
N ASN A 225 -28.39 28.25 4.88
CA ASN A 225 -29.72 28.26 5.48
C ASN A 225 -30.30 29.68 5.59
N ASN A 226 -29.48 30.67 5.92
CA ASN A 226 -29.91 32.08 5.95
C ASN A 226 -30.30 32.59 4.56
N ILE A 227 -29.54 32.24 3.51
CA ILE A 227 -29.89 32.59 2.13
C ILE A 227 -31.21 31.93 1.71
N LEU A 228 -31.41 30.65 2.08
CA LEU A 228 -32.67 29.95 1.80
C LEU A 228 -33.87 30.59 2.51
N LYS A 229 -33.74 30.96 3.78
CA LYS A 229 -34.79 31.67 4.54
C LYS A 229 -35.14 33.02 3.91
N ILE A 230 -34.15 33.76 3.42
CA ILE A 230 -34.38 35.06 2.76
C ILE A 230 -35.10 34.86 1.42
N LYS A 231 -34.71 33.85 0.61
CA LYS A 231 -35.35 33.58 -0.69
C LYS A 231 -36.73 32.93 -0.56
N HIS A 232 -36.97 32.19 0.52
CA HIS A 232 -38.17 31.39 0.74
C HIS A 232 -38.64 31.51 2.21
N PRO A 233 -39.32 32.61 2.57
CA PRO A 233 -39.66 32.95 3.97
C PRO A 233 -40.60 31.95 4.66
N THR A 234 -41.30 31.12 3.89
CA THR A 234 -42.27 30.12 4.36
C THR A 234 -41.68 28.72 4.58
N ILE A 235 -40.36 28.54 4.39
CA ILE A 235 -39.69 27.27 4.72
C ILE A 235 -39.66 27.10 6.25
N GLU A 236 -40.29 26.04 6.74
CA GLU A 236 -40.21 25.62 8.15
C GLU A 236 -38.82 25.03 8.44
N ASP A 237 -38.30 25.25 9.66
CA ASP A 237 -36.95 24.83 10.07
C ASP A 237 -36.69 23.32 9.91
N GLN A 238 -37.73 22.50 9.87
CA GLN A 238 -37.66 21.05 9.65
C GLN A 238 -37.24 20.65 8.22
N TYR A 239 -37.37 21.54 7.24
CA TYR A 239 -36.94 21.31 5.84
C TYR A 239 -35.55 21.90 5.54
N LEU A 240 -34.95 22.61 6.50
CA LEU A 240 -33.57 23.06 6.42
C LEU A 240 -32.65 21.93 6.87
N LEU A 241 -32.07 21.24 5.88
CA LEU A 241 -31.01 20.21 6.00
C LEU A 241 -30.78 19.65 7.43
N PRO A 242 -31.54 18.63 7.85
CA PRO A 242 -31.17 17.79 8.99
C PRO A 242 -30.11 16.76 8.55
N GLN A 243 -29.00 16.73 9.29
CA GLN A 243 -28.01 15.64 9.41
C GLN A 243 -27.71 14.77 8.18
N GLN A 244 -26.57 15.03 7.54
CA GLN A 244 -25.64 13.94 7.21
C GLN A 244 -24.24 14.30 7.71
N GLN A 245 -23.92 13.80 8.91
CA GLN A 245 -22.53 13.56 9.32
C GLN A 245 -22.00 12.22 8.79
N THR A 246 -22.74 11.53 7.92
CA THR A 246 -22.42 10.16 7.49
C THR A 246 -21.61 10.04 6.20
N SER A 247 -21.38 11.13 5.42
CA SER A 247 -20.64 11.01 4.16
C SER A 247 -19.14 11.33 4.25
N LEU A 248 -18.74 12.29 5.10
CA LEU A 248 -17.31 12.67 5.22
C LEU A 248 -16.49 11.78 6.17
N GLN A 249 -17.13 11.00 7.07
CA GLN A 249 -16.40 9.97 7.82
C GLN A 249 -16.25 8.66 7.02
N HIS A 250 -17.17 8.32 6.12
CA HIS A 250 -17.08 7.07 5.36
C HIS A 250 -16.07 7.09 4.20
N GLN A 251 -15.56 8.27 3.81
CA GLN A 251 -14.50 8.37 2.80
C GLN A 251 -13.09 8.52 3.39
N LEU A 252 -12.95 8.68 4.72
CA LEU A 252 -11.64 8.72 5.40
C LEU A 252 -11.35 7.46 6.24
N THR A 253 -12.28 6.52 6.38
CA THR A 253 -12.06 5.23 7.08
C THR A 253 -12.10 3.99 6.19
N ARG A 254 -12.06 4.14 4.86
CA ARG A 254 -11.63 3.03 3.97
C ARG A 254 -10.12 3.05 3.80
N GLN A 255 -9.41 2.80 4.89
CA GLN A 255 -8.22 1.97 4.81
C GLN A 255 -8.63 0.55 5.23
N PRO A 256 -8.12 -0.50 4.56
CA PRO A 256 -8.41 -1.86 4.98
C PRO A 256 -7.83 -2.07 6.38
N SER A 257 -8.70 -2.37 7.33
CA SER A 257 -8.33 -2.99 8.58
C SER A 257 -7.56 -4.26 8.28
N PHE A 258 -6.27 -4.28 8.64
CA PHE A 258 -5.53 -5.49 8.91
C PHE A 258 -6.35 -6.36 9.87
N VAL A 259 -6.84 -7.48 9.37
CA VAL A 259 -7.28 -8.59 10.22
C VAL A 259 -6.00 -9.29 10.67
N ILE A 260 -5.60 -9.04 11.91
CA ILE A 260 -4.74 -9.96 12.64
C ILE A 260 -5.66 -11.07 13.13
N LEU A 261 -5.55 -12.26 12.52
CA LEU A 261 -6.05 -13.50 13.12
C LEU A 261 -5.13 -13.84 14.29
N ASP A 262 -5.56 -13.53 15.50
CA ASP A 262 -5.01 -14.11 16.71
C ASP A 262 -5.71 -15.46 16.97
N ASP A 263 -5.20 -16.53 16.37
CA ASP A 263 -5.39 -17.90 16.86
C ASP A 263 -4.08 -18.34 17.52
N PHE A 264 -3.89 -17.93 18.78
CA PHE A 264 -2.97 -18.59 19.71
C PHE A 264 -3.77 -19.15 20.87
N ASN A 265 -4.10 -20.44 20.77
CA ASN A 265 -4.50 -21.26 21.90
C ASN A 265 -3.28 -21.48 22.82
N PHE A 266 -3.45 -21.11 24.10
CA PHE A 266 -2.70 -21.68 25.22
C PHE A 266 -3.71 -22.11 26.27
N GLU A 267 -4.16 -23.37 26.16
CA GLU A 267 -4.23 -24.41 27.20
C GLU A 267 -4.80 -25.70 26.61
#